data_AF-A0A7K4QKN1-F1
#
_entry.id   AF-A0A7K4QKN1-F1
#
_cell.length_a   1.000
_cell.length_b   1.000
_cell.length_c   1.000
_cell.angle_alpha   90.00
_cell.angle_beta   90.00
_cell.angle_gamma   90.00
#
_symmetry.space_group_name_H-M   'P 1'
#
loop_
_entity.id
_entity.type
_entity.pdbx_description
1 polymer ?
#
loop_
_entity_poly.entity_id
_entity_poly.type
_entity_poly.pdbx_seq_one_letter_code
_entity_poly.pdbx_strand_id
1 'polypeptide(L)'
;LQVDSFRERITSEAEDLVANFFPKKLLELDGFLKEPILNIHDLTQIHSDMNLPVPDPILLTNSHDGLDGPNMKKRKLEDHDETFQGTKVFVMPNGMLKSNQQLVDIIEKVKPEIRLLIEKCNTVKMWVQLLIPRIEDGNNFGVSIQEETVAELRTVESEAASYLDQISRYYITRAKLVSKIAKYPHVEDYRRTVTEIDEKEYISLRLIISELRNQYVTLHDMILKNIEKIKRPRSSNAETLY
;
A
#
# COMPACT_ATOMS: atom_id res chain seq x y z
N LEU A 1 39.12 0.77 -6.92
CA LEU A 1 38.93 -0.67 -7.23
C LEU A 1 37.53 -1.19 -6.84
N GLN A 2 37.16 -1.26 -5.55
CA GLN A 2 35.82 -1.78 -5.18
C GLN A 2 34.65 -0.85 -5.57
N VAL A 3 34.81 0.46 -5.35
CA VAL A 3 33.79 1.46 -5.73
C VAL A 3 33.64 1.57 -7.24
N ASP A 4 34.73 1.48 -7.99
CA ASP A 4 34.70 1.52 -9.46
C ASP A 4 33.95 0.29 -10.03
N SER A 5 34.22 -0.91 -9.48
CA SER A 5 33.48 -2.12 -9.84
C SER A 5 31.99 -2.02 -9.50
N PHE A 6 31.64 -1.41 -8.35
CA PHE A 6 30.24 -1.11 -8.01
C PHE A 6 29.61 -0.16 -9.04
N ARG A 7 30.34 0.90 -9.45
CA ARG A 7 29.89 1.87 -10.45
C ARG A 7 29.64 1.24 -11.81
N GLU A 8 30.53 0.37 -12.27
CA GLU A 8 30.36 -0.36 -13.53
C GLU A 8 29.13 -1.28 -13.47
N ARG A 9 28.98 -2.04 -12.38
CA ARG A 9 27.84 -2.94 -12.20
C ARG A 9 26.52 -2.18 -12.18
N ILE A 10 26.42 -1.11 -11.39
CA ILE A 10 25.16 -0.34 -11.29
C ILE A 10 24.83 0.39 -12.59
N THR A 11 25.85 0.80 -13.35
CA THR A 11 25.65 1.37 -14.69
C THR A 11 25.03 0.34 -15.63
N SER A 12 25.61 -0.87 -15.70
CA SER A 12 25.05 -1.94 -16.54
C SER A 12 23.63 -2.31 -16.12
N GLU A 13 23.36 -2.39 -14.81
CA GLU A 13 22.04 -2.73 -14.29
C GLU A 13 21.01 -1.63 -14.61
N ALA A 14 21.34 -0.37 -14.35
CA ALA A 14 20.42 0.75 -14.58
C ALA A 14 20.11 0.96 -16.07
N GLU A 15 21.11 0.79 -16.95
CA GLU A 15 20.89 0.89 -18.39
C GLU A 15 19.99 -0.23 -18.92
N ASP A 16 20.16 -1.47 -18.44
CA ASP A 16 19.26 -2.58 -18.77
C ASP A 16 17.84 -2.35 -18.23
N LEU A 17 17.73 -1.79 -17.01
CA LEU A 17 16.44 -1.47 -16.43
C LEU A 17 15.66 -0.50 -17.30
N VAL A 18 16.30 0.59 -17.72
CA VAL A 18 15.65 1.61 -18.56
C VAL A 18 15.38 1.04 -19.95
N ALA A 19 16.34 0.38 -20.60
CA ALA A 19 16.18 -0.06 -21.98
C ALA A 19 15.20 -1.24 -22.15
N ASN A 20 15.21 -2.18 -21.21
CA ASN A 20 14.53 -3.47 -21.37
C ASN A 20 13.48 -3.74 -20.28
N PHE A 21 13.82 -3.51 -19.01
CA PHE A 21 12.93 -3.88 -17.91
C PHE A 21 11.69 -2.99 -17.85
N PHE A 22 11.83 -1.66 -17.92
CA PHE A 22 10.72 -0.72 -17.76
C PHE A 22 9.64 -0.93 -18.83
N PRO A 23 9.97 -1.02 -20.13
CA PRO A 23 8.98 -1.32 -21.18
C PRO A 23 8.31 -2.67 -20.99
N LYS A 24 9.07 -3.70 -20.60
CA LYS A 24 8.51 -5.03 -20.33
C LYS A 24 7.54 -4.98 -19.15
N LYS A 25 7.92 -4.30 -18.07
CA LYS A 25 7.13 -4.25 -16.83
C LYS A 25 5.84 -3.46 -16.99
N LEU A 26 5.87 -2.39 -17.79
CA LEU A 26 4.67 -1.71 -18.27
C LEU A 26 3.64 -2.70 -18.86
N LEU A 27 4.07 -3.56 -19.79
CA LEU A 27 3.19 -4.51 -20.46
C LEU A 27 2.66 -5.59 -19.50
N GLU A 28 3.51 -6.06 -18.57
CA GLU A 28 3.10 -6.99 -17.53
C GLU A 28 1.99 -6.39 -16.64
N LEU A 29 2.15 -5.14 -16.18
CA LEU A 29 1.16 -4.47 -15.34
C LEU A 29 -0.13 -4.13 -16.12
N ASP A 30 -0.02 -3.77 -17.40
CA ASP A 30 -1.19 -3.58 -18.26
C ASP A 30 -1.99 -4.88 -18.47
N GLY A 31 -1.27 -6.01 -18.58
CA GLY A 31 -1.88 -7.34 -18.57
C GLY A 31 -2.55 -7.65 -17.23
N PHE A 32 -1.87 -7.36 -16.12
CA PHE A 32 -2.40 -7.62 -14.78
C PHE A 32 -3.70 -6.85 -14.51
N LEU A 33 -3.82 -5.60 -14.95
CA LEU A 33 -5.05 -4.81 -14.84
C LEU A 33 -6.26 -5.39 -15.58
N LYS A 34 -6.03 -6.30 -16.53
CA LYS A 34 -7.08 -7.00 -17.28
C LYS A 34 -7.46 -8.33 -16.64
N GLU A 35 -6.72 -8.81 -15.65
CA GLU A 35 -7.08 -10.04 -14.93
C GLU A 35 -8.44 -9.88 -14.24
N PRO A 36 -9.28 -10.94 -14.20
CA PRO A 36 -10.59 -10.87 -13.55
C PRO A 36 -10.55 -10.38 -12.10
N ILE A 37 -9.46 -10.69 -11.38
CA ILE A 37 -9.27 -10.30 -9.98
C ILE A 37 -9.12 -8.77 -9.78
N LEU A 38 -8.76 -8.03 -10.82
CA LEU A 38 -8.65 -6.56 -10.82
C LEU A 38 -9.70 -5.90 -11.75
N ASN A 39 -10.65 -6.67 -12.27
CA ASN A 39 -11.65 -6.22 -13.22
C ASN A 39 -13.08 -6.63 -12.81
N ILE A 40 -13.35 -6.50 -11.52
CA ILE A 40 -14.67 -6.67 -10.90
C ILE A 40 -15.50 -5.42 -11.17
N HIS A 41 -16.65 -5.58 -11.83
CA HIS A 41 -17.61 -4.51 -12.11
C HIS A 41 -18.67 -4.35 -11.01
N ASP A 42 -19.08 -5.46 -10.41
CA ASP A 42 -20.03 -5.49 -9.30
C ASP A 42 -19.29 -5.68 -8.00
N LEU A 43 -19.17 -4.60 -7.23
CA LEU A 43 -18.43 -4.58 -5.96
C LEU A 43 -19.05 -5.48 -4.90
N THR A 44 -20.30 -5.95 -5.05
CA THR A 44 -20.85 -6.93 -4.11
C THR A 44 -20.07 -8.24 -4.11
N GLN A 45 -19.35 -8.55 -5.19
CA GLN A 45 -18.51 -9.74 -5.29
C GLN A 45 -17.36 -9.73 -4.29
N ILE A 46 -16.86 -8.57 -3.86
CA ILE A 46 -15.77 -8.47 -2.90
C ILE A 46 -16.25 -8.50 -1.44
N HIS A 47 -17.57 -8.55 -1.20
CA HIS A 47 -18.11 -8.53 0.16
C HIS A 47 -17.68 -9.78 0.94
N SER A 48 -17.41 -9.58 2.23
CA SER A 48 -16.99 -10.63 3.15
C SER A 48 -18.05 -10.82 4.22
N ASP A 49 -18.55 -12.04 4.38
CA ASP A 49 -19.50 -12.36 5.44
C ASP A 49 -18.85 -12.26 6.82
N MET A 50 -19.43 -11.39 7.65
CA MET A 50 -19.06 -11.26 9.07
C MET A 50 -20.08 -12.03 9.90
N ASN A 51 -19.81 -13.32 10.12
CA ASN A 51 -20.63 -14.25 10.90
C ASN A 51 -20.66 -13.89 12.41
N LEU A 52 -21.08 -12.69 12.76
CA LEU A 52 -21.29 -12.22 14.13
C LEU A 52 -22.79 -12.10 14.40
N PRO A 53 -23.35 -12.84 15.38
CA PRO A 53 -24.77 -12.75 15.69
C PRO A 53 -25.12 -11.38 16.28
N VAL A 54 -26.34 -10.90 15.99
CA VAL A 54 -26.95 -9.79 16.72
C VAL A 54 -27.77 -10.41 17.86
N PRO A 55 -27.46 -10.12 19.14
CA PRO A 55 -28.27 -10.60 20.25
C PRO A 55 -29.69 -10.05 20.17
N ASP A 56 -30.68 -10.85 20.56
CA ASP A 56 -32.07 -10.40 20.63
C ASP A 56 -32.22 -9.21 21.59
N PRO A 57 -33.14 -8.27 21.29
CA PRO A 57 -33.45 -7.19 22.21
C PRO A 57 -33.91 -7.77 23.55
N ILE A 58 -33.35 -7.26 24.65
CA ILE A 58 -33.91 -7.55 25.98
C ILE A 58 -35.28 -6.88 26.03
N LEU A 59 -36.34 -7.68 25.93
CA LEU A 59 -37.71 -7.23 26.15
C LEU A 59 -37.86 -6.88 27.63
N LEU A 60 -37.70 -5.61 27.97
CA LEU A 60 -38.11 -5.08 29.26
C LEU A 60 -39.64 -5.06 29.24
N THR A 61 -40.26 -6.14 29.71
CA THR A 61 -41.70 -6.12 30.00
C THR A 61 -41.93 -5.07 31.07
N ASN A 62 -42.67 -4.01 30.72
CA ASN A 62 -43.19 -3.04 31.68
C ASN A 62 -44.15 -3.75 32.65
N SER A 63 -43.62 -4.48 33.63
CA SER A 63 -44.35 -4.73 34.88
C SER A 63 -44.29 -3.44 35.68
N HIS A 64 -45.26 -2.58 35.38
CA HIS A 64 -45.63 -1.43 36.19
C HIS A 64 -46.29 -1.94 37.47
N ASP A 65 -45.50 -2.48 38.39
CA ASP A 65 -45.88 -2.56 39.81
C ASP A 65 -44.85 -1.76 40.58
N GLY A 66 -45.32 -0.61 41.07
CA GLY A 66 -44.50 0.37 41.77
C GLY A 66 -43.88 -0.22 43.02
N LEU A 67 -42.66 0.21 43.28
CA LEU A 67 -42.13 0.75 44.55
C LEU A 67 -40.60 0.61 44.53
N ASP A 68 -39.94 1.75 44.67
CA ASP A 68 -38.55 1.97 45.10
C ASP A 68 -37.43 1.17 44.41
N GLY A 69 -36.66 1.88 43.60
CA GLY A 69 -35.44 1.35 43.02
C GLY A 69 -34.41 0.93 44.09
N PRO A 70 -33.57 -0.03 43.72
CA PRO A 70 -32.16 0.05 44.06
C PRO A 70 -31.33 0.02 42.78
N ASN A 71 -30.32 0.89 42.74
CA ASN A 71 -29.15 0.77 41.88
C ASN A 71 -28.79 -0.71 41.67
N MET A 72 -29.09 -1.26 40.49
CA MET A 72 -28.57 -2.56 40.09
C MET A 72 -27.10 -2.39 39.72
N LYS A 73 -26.28 -2.36 40.78
CA LYS A 73 -24.91 -2.84 40.79
C LYS A 73 -24.84 -4.12 39.95
N LYS A 74 -23.86 -4.15 39.05
CA LYS A 74 -23.23 -5.34 38.45
C LYS A 74 -23.72 -6.63 39.11
N ARG A 75 -24.48 -7.44 38.37
CA ARG A 75 -24.85 -8.80 38.79
C ARG A 75 -23.55 -9.59 38.94
N LYS A 76 -23.06 -9.70 40.18
CA LYS A 76 -22.17 -10.78 40.60
C LYS A 76 -23.03 -12.04 40.61
N LEU A 77 -22.86 -12.90 39.61
CA LEU A 77 -23.09 -14.32 39.83
C LEU A 77 -21.80 -14.81 40.51
N GLU A 78 -21.88 -15.05 41.81
CA GLU A 78 -20.93 -15.94 42.47
C GLU A 78 -21.51 -17.34 42.30
N ASP A 79 -20.95 -18.09 41.36
CA ASP A 79 -20.91 -19.54 41.48
C ASP A 79 -19.47 -19.98 41.27
N HIS A 80 -19.03 -20.85 42.15
CA HIS A 80 -17.63 -21.12 42.45
C HIS A 80 -17.16 -22.26 41.55
N ASP A 81 -16.36 -21.96 40.54
CA ASP A 81 -15.53 -22.96 39.88
C ASP A 81 -14.17 -22.35 39.54
N GLU A 82 -13.10 -22.98 40.03
CA GLU A 82 -11.73 -22.56 39.80
C GLU A 82 -11.41 -22.60 38.31
N THR A 83 -11.14 -21.49 37.62
CA THR A 83 -10.44 -21.56 36.33
C THR A 83 -9.96 -20.19 35.81
N PHE A 84 -8.64 -20.10 35.66
CA PHE A 84 -7.88 -19.12 34.87
C PHE A 84 -8.22 -17.63 35.04
N GLN A 85 -7.32 -16.88 35.70
CA GLN A 85 -7.18 -15.43 35.53
C GLN A 85 -6.65 -15.11 34.11
N GLY A 86 -7.45 -15.36 33.09
CA GLY A 86 -7.24 -14.85 31.75
C GLY A 86 -7.76 -13.41 31.62
N THR A 87 -7.24 -12.66 30.64
CA THR A 87 -7.85 -11.41 30.22
C THR A 87 -9.29 -11.66 29.78
N LYS A 88 -10.25 -10.82 30.21
CA LYS A 88 -11.63 -10.91 29.70
C LYS A 88 -11.64 -10.61 28.20
N VAL A 89 -11.88 -11.64 27.38
CA VAL A 89 -11.98 -11.53 25.91
C VAL A 89 -13.44 -11.72 25.51
N PHE A 90 -13.89 -10.99 24.48
CA PHE A 90 -15.20 -11.24 23.87
C PHE A 90 -15.21 -12.64 23.26
N VAL A 91 -16.15 -13.48 23.68
CA VAL A 91 -16.35 -14.79 23.06
C VAL A 91 -16.83 -14.56 21.63
N MET A 92 -16.07 -15.06 20.65
CA MET A 92 -16.51 -15.12 19.26
C MET A 92 -17.21 -16.47 19.06
N PRO A 93 -18.55 -16.53 19.00
CA PRO A 93 -19.29 -17.80 19.01
C PRO A 93 -18.94 -18.70 17.83
N ASN A 94 -18.51 -18.09 16.72
CA ASN A 94 -18.20 -18.77 15.46
C ASN A 94 -16.68 -18.89 15.20
N GLY A 95 -15.85 -18.72 16.23
CA GLY A 95 -14.40 -18.79 16.12
C GLY A 95 -13.74 -17.52 15.60
N MET A 96 -12.53 -17.65 15.05
CA MET A 96 -11.73 -16.51 14.59
C MET A 96 -12.39 -15.80 13.40
N LEU A 97 -12.57 -14.48 13.51
CA LEU A 97 -13.00 -13.66 12.39
C LEU A 97 -11.87 -13.53 11.36
N LYS A 98 -12.16 -13.96 10.13
CA LYS A 98 -11.19 -13.94 9.04
C LYS A 98 -11.12 -12.57 8.36
N SER A 99 -9.96 -12.30 7.77
CA SER A 99 -9.79 -11.21 6.80
C SER A 99 -10.64 -11.46 5.56
N ASN A 100 -10.89 -10.41 4.78
CA ASN A 100 -11.49 -10.54 3.46
C ASN A 100 -10.48 -11.24 2.53
N GLN A 101 -10.73 -12.50 2.20
CA GLN A 101 -9.73 -13.33 1.50
C GLN A 101 -9.45 -12.83 0.08
N GLN A 102 -10.46 -12.31 -0.63
CA GLN A 102 -10.26 -11.78 -1.99
C GLN A 102 -9.31 -10.58 -1.98
N LEU A 103 -9.48 -9.67 -1.01
CA LEU A 103 -8.57 -8.54 -0.83
C LEU A 103 -7.18 -9.00 -0.42
N VAL A 104 -7.07 -10.01 0.47
CA VAL A 104 -5.77 -10.60 0.83
C VAL A 104 -5.06 -11.13 -0.42
N ASP A 105 -5.75 -11.88 -1.26
CA ASP A 105 -5.17 -12.48 -2.47
C ASP A 105 -4.68 -11.41 -3.47
N ILE A 106 -5.44 -10.32 -3.64
CA ILE A 106 -5.02 -9.16 -4.44
C ILE A 106 -3.80 -8.50 -3.81
N ILE A 107 -3.84 -8.23 -2.51
CA ILE A 107 -2.76 -7.56 -1.78
C ILE A 107 -1.44 -8.35 -1.89
N GLU A 108 -1.48 -9.68 -1.83
CA GLU A 108 -0.29 -10.53 -1.97
C GLU A 108 0.31 -10.49 -3.39
N LYS A 109 -0.49 -10.16 -4.41
CA LYS A 109 0.02 -9.88 -5.77
C LYS A 109 0.52 -8.44 -5.92
N VAL A 110 -0.11 -7.47 -5.27
CA VAL A 110 0.21 -6.03 -5.41
C VAL A 110 1.47 -5.63 -4.63
N LYS A 111 1.68 -6.13 -3.40
CA LYS A 111 2.84 -5.76 -2.57
C LYS A 111 4.20 -6.01 -3.25
N PRO A 112 4.45 -7.17 -3.90
CA PRO A 112 5.70 -7.41 -4.61
C PRO A 112 5.97 -6.38 -5.70
N GLU A 113 4.93 -5.95 -6.42
CA GLU A 113 5.04 -4.96 -7.50
C GLU A 113 5.45 -3.58 -6.98
N ILE A 114 4.87 -3.15 -5.84
CA ILE A 114 5.25 -1.92 -5.16
C ILE A 114 6.74 -1.98 -4.76
N ARG A 115 7.16 -3.07 -4.10
CA ARG A 115 8.55 -3.24 -3.63
C ARG A 115 9.54 -3.23 -4.79
N LEU A 116 9.18 -3.89 -5.89
CA LEU A 116 10.01 -3.96 -7.07
C LEU A 116 10.24 -2.57 -7.69
N LEU A 117 9.20 -1.73 -7.78
CA LEU A 117 9.36 -0.36 -8.25
C LEU A 117 10.29 0.44 -7.35
N ILE A 118 10.13 0.37 -6.02
CA ILE A 118 11.01 1.04 -5.05
C ILE A 118 12.48 0.64 -5.28
N GLU A 119 12.75 -0.66 -5.40
CA GLU A 119 14.09 -1.20 -5.62
C GLU A 119 14.70 -0.73 -6.96
N LYS A 120 13.89 -0.71 -8.04
CA LYS A 120 14.36 -0.29 -9.36
C LYS A 120 14.60 1.22 -9.43
N CYS A 121 13.72 2.03 -8.85
CA CYS A 121 13.93 3.47 -8.70
C CYS A 121 15.20 3.76 -7.91
N ASN A 122 15.45 3.05 -6.81
CA ASN A 122 16.67 3.22 -6.02
C ASN A 122 17.95 2.94 -6.82
N THR A 123 17.93 1.89 -7.64
CA THR A 123 19.06 1.49 -8.50
C THR A 123 19.36 2.56 -9.55
N VAL A 124 18.35 3.01 -10.31
CA VAL A 124 18.50 4.05 -11.34
C VAL A 124 18.90 5.38 -10.70
N LYS A 125 18.32 5.74 -9.56
CA LYS A 125 18.66 6.96 -8.82
C LYS A 125 20.12 6.97 -8.41
N MET A 126 20.62 5.88 -7.83
CA MET A 126 22.02 5.75 -7.45
C MET A 126 22.95 5.85 -8.66
N TRP A 127 22.58 5.23 -9.79
CA TRP A 127 23.33 5.37 -11.03
C TRP A 127 23.44 6.83 -11.49
N VAL A 128 22.33 7.57 -11.55
CA VAL A 128 22.34 9.00 -11.92
C VAL A 128 23.14 9.84 -10.92
N GLN A 129 23.00 9.59 -9.62
CA GLN A 129 23.78 10.28 -8.58
C GLN A 129 25.29 10.09 -8.76
N LEU A 130 25.75 8.90 -9.14
CA LEU A 130 27.16 8.62 -9.41
C LEU A 130 27.68 9.21 -10.74
N LEU A 131 26.80 9.71 -11.60
CA LEU A 131 27.13 10.44 -12.82
C LEU A 131 27.23 11.96 -12.59
N ILE A 132 26.81 12.46 -11.44
CA ILE A 132 26.93 13.89 -11.11
C ILE A 132 28.42 14.26 -11.00
N PRO A 133 28.91 15.23 -11.78
CA PRO A 133 30.32 15.60 -11.80
C PRO A 133 30.68 16.50 -10.60
N ARG A 134 31.97 16.82 -10.46
CA ARG A 134 32.45 17.81 -9.49
C ARG A 134 31.74 19.15 -9.67
N ILE A 135 31.40 19.83 -8.58
CA ILE A 135 30.80 21.17 -8.61
C ILE A 135 31.73 22.19 -9.28
N GLU A 136 31.18 23.00 -10.18
CA GLU A 136 31.86 24.09 -10.90
C GLU A 136 30.90 25.30 -11.03
N ASP A 137 31.43 26.51 -11.24
CA ASP A 137 30.64 27.75 -11.29
C ASP A 137 29.81 27.92 -12.57
N GLY A 138 30.06 27.11 -13.61
CA GLY A 138 29.38 27.22 -14.91
C GLY A 138 29.18 25.88 -15.60
N ASN A 139 28.45 25.89 -16.73
CA ASN A 139 28.12 24.68 -17.50
C ASN A 139 27.31 23.63 -16.71
N ASN A 140 26.36 24.09 -15.88
CA ASN A 140 25.58 23.23 -14.98
C ASN A 140 24.19 22.83 -15.51
N PHE A 141 23.84 23.17 -16.76
CA PHE A 141 22.54 22.81 -17.33
C PHE A 141 22.31 21.28 -17.38
N GLY A 142 23.31 20.50 -17.79
CA GLY A 142 23.16 19.04 -17.75
C GLY A 142 23.13 18.49 -16.31
N VAL A 143 23.78 19.18 -15.37
CA VAL A 143 23.74 18.82 -13.94
C VAL A 143 22.34 19.04 -13.38
N SER A 144 21.67 20.14 -13.72
CA SER A 144 20.27 20.36 -13.28
C SER A 144 19.31 19.31 -13.83
N ILE A 145 19.54 18.80 -15.05
CA ILE A 145 18.76 17.67 -15.61
C ILE A 145 18.98 16.40 -14.78
N GLN A 146 20.23 16.12 -14.36
CA GLN A 146 20.51 14.98 -13.47
C GLN A 146 19.81 15.14 -12.11
N GLU A 147 19.86 16.33 -11.53
CA GLU A 147 19.21 16.64 -10.25
C GLU A 147 17.68 16.47 -10.32
N GLU A 148 17.04 16.96 -11.40
CA GLU A 148 15.61 16.79 -11.64
C GLU A 148 15.24 15.32 -11.81
N THR A 149 16.04 14.56 -12.58
CA THR A 149 15.85 13.10 -12.75
C THR A 149 15.92 12.36 -11.41
N VAL A 150 16.90 12.71 -10.56
CA VAL A 150 17.06 12.13 -9.21
C VAL A 150 15.89 12.52 -8.30
N ALA A 151 15.41 13.76 -8.39
CA ALA A 151 14.27 14.23 -7.62
C ALA A 151 13.00 13.45 -7.98
N GLU A 152 12.72 13.25 -9.25
CA GLU A 152 11.55 12.50 -9.71
C GLU A 152 11.61 11.02 -9.28
N LEU A 153 12.77 10.36 -9.45
CA LEU A 153 12.97 8.99 -8.96
C LEU A 153 12.73 8.86 -7.45
N ARG A 154 13.11 9.88 -6.68
CA ARG A 154 12.86 9.94 -5.23
C ARG A 154 11.38 10.15 -4.92
N THR A 155 10.67 10.98 -5.68
CA THR A 155 9.22 11.18 -5.53
C THR A 155 8.49 9.86 -5.74
N VAL A 156 8.75 9.16 -6.86
CA VAL A 156 8.15 7.86 -7.17
C VAL A 156 8.44 6.83 -6.07
N GLU A 157 9.68 6.76 -5.58
CA GLU A 157 10.04 5.85 -4.47
C GLU A 157 9.23 6.14 -3.20
N SER A 158 9.07 7.42 -2.84
CA SER A 158 8.32 7.84 -1.65
C SER A 158 6.82 7.57 -1.79
N GLU A 159 6.25 7.82 -2.98
CA GLU A 159 4.85 7.54 -3.27
C GLU A 159 4.57 6.04 -3.20
N ALA A 160 5.41 5.22 -3.84
CA ALA A 160 5.31 3.77 -3.80
C ALA A 160 5.39 3.23 -2.36
N ALA A 161 6.32 3.75 -1.54
CA ALA A 161 6.41 3.37 -0.13
C ALA A 161 5.12 3.68 0.65
N SER A 162 4.45 4.80 0.34
CA SER A 162 3.21 5.21 1.01
C SER A 162 2.04 4.24 0.77
N TYR A 163 2.05 3.49 -0.33
CA TYR A 163 1.05 2.47 -0.62
C TYR A 163 1.14 1.28 0.35
N LEU A 164 2.35 0.92 0.80
CA LEU A 164 2.53 -0.13 1.82
C LEU A 164 1.93 0.27 3.16
N ASP A 165 2.05 1.55 3.53
CA ASP A 165 1.41 2.10 4.72
C ASP A 165 -0.12 2.10 4.58
N GLN A 166 -0.63 2.38 3.38
CA GLN A 166 -2.06 2.34 3.11
C GLN A 166 -2.64 0.94 3.31
N ILE A 167 -2.00 -0.09 2.74
CA ILE A 167 -2.40 -1.50 2.92
C ILE A 167 -2.41 -1.87 4.41
N SER A 168 -1.41 -1.43 5.16
CA SER A 168 -1.35 -1.67 6.62
C SER A 168 -2.49 -0.97 7.36
N ARG A 169 -2.82 0.28 6.98
CA ARG A 169 -3.94 1.05 7.53
C ARG A 169 -5.29 0.40 7.28
N TYR A 170 -5.49 -0.27 6.14
CA TYR A 170 -6.70 -1.04 5.86
C TYR A 170 -6.93 -2.11 6.92
N TYR A 171 -5.95 -2.98 7.17
CA TYR A 171 -6.07 -4.05 8.17
C TYR A 171 -6.36 -3.51 9.57
N ILE A 172 -5.66 -2.44 9.98
CA ILE A 172 -5.87 -1.79 11.29
C ILE A 172 -7.29 -1.22 11.39
N THR A 173 -7.76 -0.54 10.34
CA THR A 173 -9.10 0.09 10.33
C THR A 173 -10.19 -0.97 10.37
N ARG A 174 -10.07 -2.00 9.53
CA ARG A 174 -11.01 -3.13 9.51
C ARG A 174 -11.05 -3.86 10.84
N ALA A 175 -9.90 -4.17 11.43
CA ALA A 175 -9.83 -4.82 12.75
C ALA A 175 -10.53 -3.98 13.83
N LYS A 176 -10.34 -2.66 13.83
CA LYS A 176 -11.03 -1.75 14.76
C LYS A 176 -12.54 -1.79 14.56
N LEU A 177 -13.03 -1.70 13.33
CA LEU A 177 -14.46 -1.76 13.02
C LEU A 177 -15.08 -3.11 13.41
N VAL A 178 -14.42 -4.21 13.07
CA VAL A 178 -14.87 -5.55 13.46
C VAL A 178 -14.95 -5.70 14.98
N SER A 179 -13.99 -5.14 15.72
CA SER A 179 -14.05 -5.11 17.20
C SER A 179 -15.23 -4.28 17.72
N LYS A 180 -15.67 -3.25 16.99
CA LYS A 180 -16.86 -2.44 17.33
C LYS A 180 -18.14 -3.21 17.05
N ILE A 181 -18.22 -3.97 15.96
CA ILE A 181 -19.37 -4.85 15.69
C ILE A 181 -19.56 -5.87 16.82
N ALA A 182 -18.46 -6.49 17.29
CA ALA A 182 -18.51 -7.44 18.41
C ALA A 182 -18.97 -6.79 19.73
N LYS A 183 -18.63 -5.51 19.96
CA LYS A 183 -19.01 -4.76 21.17
C LYS A 183 -20.41 -4.15 21.10
N TYR A 184 -20.85 -3.75 19.90
CA TYR A 184 -22.07 -3.01 19.64
C TYR A 184 -22.83 -3.65 18.46
N PRO A 185 -23.28 -4.91 18.59
CA PRO A 185 -23.85 -5.66 17.48
C PRO A 185 -25.17 -5.07 16.92
N HIS A 186 -25.83 -4.21 17.68
CA HIS A 186 -27.06 -3.50 17.33
C HIS A 186 -26.84 -2.23 16.49
N VAL A 187 -25.59 -1.79 16.30
CA VAL A 187 -25.26 -0.62 15.47
C VAL A 187 -24.94 -1.11 14.06
N GLU A 188 -25.93 -1.09 13.18
CA GLU A 188 -25.83 -1.58 11.80
C GLU A 188 -24.74 -0.87 11.00
N ASP A 189 -24.54 0.44 11.22
CA ASP A 189 -23.55 1.25 10.51
C ASP A 189 -22.12 0.69 10.62
N TYR A 190 -21.77 0.02 11.72
CA TYR A 190 -20.45 -0.62 11.81
C TYR A 190 -20.29 -1.75 10.79
N ARG A 191 -21.35 -2.53 10.53
CA ARG A 191 -21.33 -3.59 9.51
C ARG A 191 -21.25 -2.99 8.11
N ARG A 192 -22.09 -1.99 7.83
CA ARG A 192 -22.06 -1.26 6.55
C ARG A 192 -20.69 -0.66 6.29
N THR A 193 -20.08 -0.03 7.30
CA THR A 193 -18.76 0.60 7.16
C THR A 193 -17.68 -0.42 6.81
N VAL A 194 -17.73 -1.66 7.33
CA VAL A 194 -16.76 -2.70 6.92
C VAL A 194 -16.88 -3.02 5.44
N THR A 195 -18.11 -3.15 4.93
CA THR A 195 -18.36 -3.35 3.50
C THR A 195 -17.78 -2.19 2.67
N GLU A 196 -18.06 -0.94 3.07
CA GLU A 196 -17.56 0.26 2.36
C GLU A 196 -16.03 0.33 2.34
N ILE A 197 -15.34 -0.01 3.44
CA ILE A 197 -13.87 0.02 3.44
C ILE A 197 -13.26 -1.14 2.65
N ASP A 198 -13.93 -2.29 2.55
CA ASP A 198 -13.50 -3.40 1.72
C ASP A 198 -13.62 -2.98 0.24
N GLU A 199 -14.73 -2.34 -0.16
CA GLU A 199 -14.93 -1.81 -1.52
C GLU A 199 -13.90 -0.74 -1.88
N LYS A 200 -13.69 0.21 -0.96
CA LYS A 200 -12.69 1.25 -1.13
C LYS A 200 -11.29 0.67 -1.31
N GLU A 201 -10.94 -0.36 -0.54
CA GLU A 201 -9.62 -0.98 -0.61
C GLU A 201 -9.41 -1.68 -1.95
N TYR A 202 -10.42 -2.42 -2.46
CA TYR A 202 -10.37 -3.01 -3.80
C TYR A 202 -10.09 -1.94 -4.88
N ILE A 203 -10.85 -0.85 -4.88
CA ILE A 203 -10.68 0.25 -5.82
C ILE A 203 -9.27 0.82 -5.71
N SER A 204 -8.78 1.02 -4.48
CA SER A 204 -7.45 1.56 -4.27
C SER A 204 -6.33 0.65 -4.74
N LEU A 205 -6.43 -0.67 -4.54
CA LEU A 205 -5.43 -1.63 -5.00
C LEU A 205 -5.32 -1.61 -6.53
N ARG A 206 -6.45 -1.50 -7.22
CA ARG A 206 -6.49 -1.34 -8.68
C ARG A 206 -5.86 -0.02 -9.14
N LEU A 207 -6.11 1.08 -8.43
CA LEU A 207 -5.48 2.38 -8.70
C LEU A 207 -3.97 2.33 -8.49
N ILE A 208 -3.50 1.67 -7.43
CA ILE A 208 -2.06 1.48 -7.17
C ILE A 208 -1.39 0.80 -8.36
N ILE A 209 -1.92 -0.33 -8.87
CA ILE A 209 -1.33 -1.00 -10.04
C ILE A 209 -1.31 -0.10 -11.28
N SER A 210 -2.37 0.69 -11.48
CA SER A 210 -2.43 1.67 -12.57
C SER A 210 -1.33 2.72 -12.43
N GLU A 211 -1.07 3.19 -11.22
CA GLU A 211 -0.04 4.18 -10.94
C GLU A 211 1.37 3.61 -11.09
N LEU A 212 1.64 2.40 -10.59
CA LEU A 212 2.91 1.72 -10.81
C LEU A 212 3.23 1.59 -12.31
N ARG A 213 2.22 1.22 -13.12
CA ARG A 213 2.34 1.13 -14.57
C ARG A 213 2.68 2.50 -15.18
N ASN A 214 1.98 3.55 -14.77
CA ASN A 214 2.21 4.91 -15.28
C ASN A 214 3.62 5.39 -14.92
N GLN A 215 4.06 5.16 -13.68
CA GLN A 215 5.39 5.53 -13.17
C GLN A 215 6.52 4.87 -13.98
N TYR A 216 6.38 3.58 -14.36
CA TYR A 216 7.36 2.96 -15.26
C TYR A 216 7.46 3.65 -16.63
N VAL A 217 6.33 4.09 -17.20
CA VAL A 217 6.30 4.78 -18.50
C VAL A 217 6.89 6.18 -18.41
N THR A 218 6.49 6.96 -17.41
CA THR A 218 6.95 8.34 -17.25
C THR A 218 8.43 8.39 -16.94
N LEU A 219 8.92 7.52 -16.05
CA LEU A 219 10.36 7.40 -15.77
C LEU A 219 11.14 6.98 -17.02
N HIS A 220 10.67 5.97 -17.75
CA HIS A 220 11.30 5.53 -19.00
C HIS A 220 11.42 6.69 -20.01
N ASP A 221 10.31 7.37 -20.28
CA ASP A 221 10.25 8.48 -21.24
C ASP A 221 11.14 9.66 -20.83
N MET A 222 11.07 10.07 -19.56
CA MET A 222 11.88 11.15 -19.01
C MET A 222 13.38 10.85 -19.12
N ILE A 223 13.81 9.63 -18.73
CA ILE A 223 15.22 9.25 -18.76
C ILE A 223 15.71 9.14 -20.21
N LEU A 224 14.94 8.50 -21.09
CA LEU A 224 15.36 8.28 -22.47
C LEU A 224 15.52 9.59 -23.24
N LYS A 225 14.59 10.54 -23.07
CA LYS A 225 14.66 11.88 -23.68
C LYS A 225 15.90 12.65 -23.26
N ASN A 226 16.38 12.42 -22.04
CA ASN A 226 17.48 13.18 -21.42
C ASN A 226 18.78 12.38 -21.30
N ILE A 227 18.86 11.17 -21.90
CA ILE A 227 19.93 10.20 -21.65
C ILE A 227 21.33 10.74 -21.95
N GLU A 228 21.47 11.56 -22.99
CA GLU A 228 22.75 12.17 -23.36
C GLU A 228 23.26 13.11 -22.27
N LYS A 229 22.38 13.98 -21.75
CA LYS A 229 22.71 14.92 -20.67
C LYS A 229 22.88 14.22 -19.32
N ILE A 230 22.14 13.14 -19.07
CA ILE A 230 22.33 12.30 -17.88
C ILE A 230 23.71 11.65 -17.88
N LYS A 231 24.16 11.07 -19.00
CA LYS A 231 25.48 10.42 -19.09
C LYS A 231 26.63 11.42 -19.22
N ARG A 232 26.41 12.56 -19.89
CA ARG A 232 27.41 13.59 -20.18
C ARG A 232 26.84 14.99 -19.92
N PRO A 233 26.78 15.43 -18.64
CA PRO A 233 26.12 16.68 -18.26
C PRO A 233 26.87 17.95 -18.70
N ARG A 234 28.18 17.85 -18.95
CA ARG A 234 29.02 18.94 -19.45
C ARG A 234 29.47 18.63 -20.88
N SER A 235 29.29 19.59 -21.79
CA SER A 235 29.98 19.57 -23.07
C SER A 235 31.48 19.76 -22.83
N SER A 236 32.32 18.94 -23.48
CA SER A 236 33.76 19.14 -23.44
C SER A 236 34.09 20.48 -24.09
N ASN A 237 34.65 21.42 -23.34
CA ASN A 237 35.17 22.70 -23.86
C ASN A 237 36.31 22.54 -24.89
N ALA A 238 36.63 21.31 -25.31
CA ALA A 238 37.67 20.99 -26.27
C ALA A 238 37.23 21.17 -27.73
N GLU A 239 35.92 21.26 -28.02
CA GLU A 239 35.42 21.44 -29.40
C GLU A 239 35.34 22.90 -29.84
N THR A 240 35.47 23.88 -28.94
CA THR A 240 35.39 25.32 -29.26
C THR A 240 36.75 25.98 -29.55
N LEU A 241 37.81 25.18 -29.76
CA LEU A 241 39.19 25.65 -29.92
C LEU A 241 39.84 25.30 -31.27
N TYR A 242 39.05 24.92 -32.29
CA TYR A 242 39.52 24.71 -33.66
C TYR A 242 38.75 25.53 -34.68
#